data_AF-A0A7G1KP26-F1
#
_entry.id   AF-A0A7G1KP26-F1
#
_cell.length_a   1.000
_cell.length_b   1.000
_cell.length_c   1.000
_cell.angle_alpha   90.00
_cell.angle_beta   90.00
_cell.angle_gamma   90.00
#
_symmetry.space_group_name_H-M   'P 1'
#
loop_
_entity.id
_entity.type
_entity.pdbx_description
1 polymer ?
#
loop_
_entity_poly.entity_id
_entity_poly.type
_entity_poly.pdbx_seq_one_letter_code
_entity_poly.pdbx_strand_id
1 'polypeptide(L)'
;MPRTSRAQWIPPPRRTRGVPISLVTHSVGAVSGRYYLRALGGHEAVNTYIAIGAPQYGSPGACGQPIGPEVCPGTDFMIALNAGDDTPGDTAYFSVRSAREWTDGRLDGGQCRMTPFPSLGNGGVDHTLEPVLPVVLDQVRTALAGDCAGEYAGDPDGVVTSDTSLFPSGVPFG
;
A
#
# COMPACT_ATOMS: atom_id res chain seq x y z
N MET A 1 -25.03 18.53 -0.02
CA MET A 1 -24.31 17.46 0.70
C MET A 1 -23.15 18.10 1.45
N PRO A 2 -22.94 17.83 2.74
CA PRO A 2 -21.80 18.38 3.45
C PRO A 2 -20.52 17.74 2.90
N ARG A 3 -19.58 18.55 2.42
CA ARG A 3 -18.22 18.11 2.13
C ARG A 3 -17.63 17.63 3.45
N THR A 4 -17.45 16.32 3.62
CA THR A 4 -16.55 15.79 4.63
C THR A 4 -15.20 16.47 4.42
N SER A 5 -14.70 17.13 5.47
CA SER A 5 -13.37 17.74 5.41
C SER A 5 -12.36 16.60 5.23
N ARG A 6 -11.68 16.56 4.07
CA ARG A 6 -10.54 15.65 3.87
C ARG A 6 -9.54 15.88 5.02
N ALA A 7 -9.08 14.82 5.65
CA ALA A 7 -8.02 14.92 6.65
C ALA A 7 -6.78 15.53 5.98
N GLN A 8 -6.17 16.52 6.63
CA GLN A 8 -4.97 17.17 6.11
C GLN A 8 -3.77 16.23 6.32
N TRP A 9 -2.97 16.05 5.28
CA TRP A 9 -1.67 15.37 5.41
C TRP A 9 -0.78 16.16 6.37
N ILE A 10 -0.40 15.52 7.46
CA ILE A 10 0.66 15.96 8.36
C ILE A 10 1.59 14.76 8.46
N PRO A 11 2.81 14.83 7.88
CA PRO A 11 3.72 13.70 7.93
C PRO A 11 4.05 13.38 9.40
N PRO A 12 4.13 12.09 9.77
CA PRO A 12 4.51 11.71 11.13
C PRO A 12 5.93 12.23 11.46
N PRO A 13 6.22 12.50 12.74
CA PRO A 13 7.55 12.93 13.15
C PRO A 13 8.57 11.83 12.82
N ARG A 14 9.61 12.14 12.03
CA ARG A 14 10.60 11.14 11.60
C ARG A 14 11.56 10.77 12.73
N ARG A 15 11.12 9.93 13.67
CA ARG A 15 11.91 9.45 14.82
C ARG A 15 12.49 8.07 14.55
N THR A 16 13.45 8.00 13.63
CA THR A 16 14.17 6.75 13.35
C THR A 16 15.42 6.62 14.22
N ARG A 17 15.81 5.39 14.55
CA ARG A 17 17.14 5.11 15.12
C ARG A 17 18.17 5.07 14.01
N GLY A 18 19.21 5.90 14.09
CA GLY A 18 20.27 5.96 13.07
C GLY A 18 19.87 6.75 11.82
N VAL A 19 20.50 6.43 10.68
CA VAL A 19 20.21 7.11 9.40
C VAL A 19 18.88 6.58 8.86
N PRO A 20 17.82 7.40 8.76
CA PRO A 20 16.54 6.96 8.24
C PRO A 20 16.66 6.47 6.80
N ILE A 21 16.03 5.35 6.51
CA ILE A 21 15.87 4.86 5.13
C ILE A 21 14.42 4.97 4.69
N SER A 22 14.22 5.11 3.38
CA SER A 22 12.90 4.96 2.75
C SER A 22 12.85 3.63 2.01
N LEU A 23 11.76 2.89 2.18
CA LEU A 23 11.54 1.60 1.56
C LEU A 23 10.52 1.74 0.42
N VAL A 24 10.97 1.58 -0.82
CA VAL A 24 10.11 1.58 -2.00
C VAL A 24 9.92 0.13 -2.45
N THR A 25 8.68 -0.29 -2.58
CA THR A 25 8.31 -1.68 -2.85
C THR A 25 7.29 -1.76 -3.98
N HIS A 26 7.23 -2.92 -4.63
CA HIS A 26 6.28 -3.20 -5.69
C HIS A 26 5.67 -4.59 -5.52
N SER A 27 4.38 -4.71 -5.83
CA SER A 27 3.67 -5.99 -5.87
C SER A 27 3.82 -6.76 -4.55
N VAL A 28 4.07 -8.08 -4.60
CA VAL A 28 4.36 -8.94 -3.44
C VAL A 28 5.51 -8.41 -2.57
N GLY A 29 6.48 -7.68 -3.13
CA GLY A 29 7.56 -7.06 -2.35
C GLY A 29 7.05 -6.06 -1.32
N ALA A 30 5.87 -5.46 -1.55
CA ALA A 30 5.21 -4.60 -0.58
C ALA A 30 4.80 -5.36 0.68
N VAL A 31 4.32 -6.60 0.51
CA VAL A 31 3.94 -7.48 1.62
C VAL A 31 5.18 -7.90 2.42
N SER A 32 6.29 -8.22 1.75
CA SER A 32 7.58 -8.47 2.42
C SER A 32 8.07 -7.24 3.20
N GLY A 33 7.95 -6.05 2.61
CA GLY A 33 8.29 -4.80 3.28
C GLY A 33 7.43 -4.55 4.52
N ARG A 34 6.13 -4.80 4.43
CA ARG A 34 5.21 -4.63 5.55
C ARG A 34 5.46 -5.66 6.67
N TYR A 35 5.80 -6.90 6.32
CA TYR A 35 6.24 -7.89 7.29
C TYR A 35 7.50 -7.42 8.04
N TYR A 36 8.49 -6.87 7.34
CA TYR A 36 9.67 -6.28 8.00
C TYR A 36 9.30 -5.14 8.95
N LEU A 37 8.46 -4.20 8.51
CA LEU A 37 8.05 -3.05 9.32
C LEU A 37 7.31 -3.48 10.60
N ARG A 38 6.32 -4.38 10.44
CA ARG A 38 5.39 -4.75 11.51
C ARG A 38 5.88 -5.91 12.38
N ALA A 39 6.31 -7.01 11.78
CA ALA A 39 6.65 -8.22 12.53
C ALA A 39 8.10 -8.23 13.02
N LEU A 40 9.01 -7.52 12.34
CA LEU A 40 10.45 -7.53 12.66
C LEU A 40 10.96 -6.21 13.23
N GLY A 41 10.08 -5.24 13.52
CA GLY A 41 10.44 -3.95 14.11
C GLY A 41 11.10 -2.96 13.14
N GLY A 42 11.00 -3.20 11.83
CA GLY A 42 11.62 -2.34 10.81
C GLY A 42 11.15 -0.88 10.82
N HIS A 43 9.96 -0.62 11.39
CA HIS A 43 9.43 0.74 11.55
C HIS A 43 10.35 1.65 12.41
N GLU A 44 11.23 1.10 13.25
CA GLU A 44 12.22 1.89 13.99
C GLU A 44 13.34 2.48 13.08
N ALA A 45 13.57 1.90 11.91
CA ALA A 45 14.63 2.30 10.97
C ALA A 45 14.09 2.95 9.68
N VAL A 46 12.85 2.64 9.31
CA VAL A 46 12.22 3.13 8.07
C VAL A 46 11.35 4.34 8.35
N ASN A 47 11.68 5.49 7.75
CA ASN A 47 10.88 6.70 7.91
C ASN A 47 9.69 6.78 6.94
N THR A 48 9.80 6.10 5.80
CA THR A 48 8.87 6.22 4.69
C THR A 48 8.77 4.87 4.01
N TYR A 49 7.55 4.35 3.89
CA TYR A 49 7.22 3.14 3.15
C TYR A 49 6.31 3.50 1.98
N ILE A 50 6.77 3.19 0.77
CA ILE A 50 6.06 3.47 -0.48
C ILE A 50 5.75 2.14 -1.15
N ALA A 51 4.47 1.83 -1.24
CA ALA A 51 3.95 0.60 -1.81
C ALA A 51 3.33 0.88 -3.18
N ILE A 52 3.90 0.29 -4.23
CA ILE A 52 3.41 0.38 -5.61
C ILE A 52 2.65 -0.90 -5.94
N GLY A 53 1.37 -0.81 -6.34
CA GLY A 53 0.57 -1.98 -6.76
C GLY A 53 0.45 -3.06 -5.69
N ALA A 54 0.34 -2.66 -4.43
CA ALA A 54 0.55 -3.57 -3.30
C ALA A 54 -0.71 -4.39 -2.93
N PRO A 55 -0.63 -5.72 -2.87
CA PRO A 55 -1.72 -6.57 -2.38
C PRO A 55 -1.69 -6.68 -0.85
N GLN A 56 -1.90 -5.54 -0.16
CA GLN A 56 -1.71 -5.46 1.30
C GLN A 56 -2.60 -6.44 2.10
N TYR A 57 -3.80 -6.73 1.59
CA TYR A 57 -4.74 -7.71 2.15
C TYR A 57 -4.83 -9.00 1.33
N GLY A 58 -3.84 -9.22 0.47
CA GLY A 58 -3.72 -10.38 -0.40
C GLY A 58 -4.33 -10.15 -1.78
N SER A 59 -3.98 -11.04 -2.72
CA SER A 59 -4.49 -11.01 -4.09
C SER A 59 -4.91 -12.42 -4.54
N PRO A 60 -6.11 -12.60 -5.12
CA PRO A 60 -6.53 -13.87 -5.71
C PRO A 60 -5.54 -14.42 -6.74
N GLY A 61 -4.76 -13.53 -7.40
CA GLY A 61 -3.72 -13.93 -8.35
C GLY A 61 -2.59 -14.78 -7.74
N ALA A 62 -2.38 -14.70 -6.42
CA ALA A 62 -1.38 -15.49 -5.70
C ALA A 62 -1.88 -16.91 -5.36
N CYS A 63 -3.19 -17.15 -5.37
CA CYS A 63 -3.75 -18.43 -4.94
C CYS A 63 -3.35 -19.58 -5.87
N GLY A 64 -2.61 -20.54 -5.34
CA GLY A 64 -2.10 -21.70 -6.11
C GLY A 64 -0.87 -21.41 -6.97
N GLN A 65 -0.24 -20.24 -6.83
CA GLN A 65 1.04 -19.95 -7.50
C GLN A 65 2.18 -20.79 -6.89
N PRO A 66 3.18 -21.18 -7.69
CA PRO A 66 4.36 -21.90 -7.17
C PRO A 66 5.26 -21.01 -6.30
N ILE A 67 5.14 -19.69 -6.41
CA ILE A 67 5.92 -18.69 -5.67
C ILE A 67 4.97 -17.63 -5.12
N GLY A 68 5.11 -17.30 -3.84
CA GLY A 68 4.25 -16.34 -3.14
C GLY A 68 2.80 -16.79 -2.85
N PRO A 69 2.43 -18.09 -2.78
CA PRO A 69 1.05 -18.49 -2.49
C PRO A 69 0.56 -18.02 -1.11
N GLU A 70 1.48 -17.73 -0.19
CA GLU A 70 1.18 -17.15 1.11
C GLU A 70 0.47 -15.80 1.02
N VAL A 71 0.57 -15.08 -0.10
CA VAL A 71 -0.11 -13.78 -0.33
C VAL A 71 -1.56 -13.97 -0.84
N CYS A 72 -2.03 -15.21 -0.99
CA CYS A 72 -3.44 -15.47 -1.23
C CYS A 72 -4.29 -14.96 -0.05
N PRO A 73 -5.44 -14.31 -0.28
CA PRO A 73 -6.33 -13.87 0.79
C PRO A 73 -6.74 -15.03 1.71
N GLY A 74 -6.74 -14.78 3.02
CA GLY A 74 -7.18 -15.75 4.03
C GLY A 74 -6.16 -16.81 4.44
N THR A 75 -4.92 -16.76 3.94
CA THR A 75 -3.84 -17.59 4.49
C THR A 75 -3.50 -17.17 5.93
N ASP A 76 -2.96 -18.08 6.72
CA ASP A 76 -2.50 -17.78 8.09
C ASP A 76 -1.48 -16.64 8.10
N PHE A 77 -0.62 -16.58 7.08
CA PHE A 77 0.35 -15.49 6.92
C PHE A 77 -0.34 -14.13 6.75
N MET A 78 -1.31 -14.00 5.84
CA MET A 78 -2.02 -12.74 5.63
C MET A 78 -2.90 -12.37 6.83
N ILE A 79 -3.55 -13.36 7.46
CA ILE A 79 -4.33 -13.13 8.68
C ILE A 79 -3.43 -12.58 9.80
N ALA A 80 -2.25 -13.19 10.03
CA ALA A 80 -1.32 -12.74 11.04
C ALA A 80 -0.71 -11.36 10.73
N LEU A 81 -0.42 -11.09 9.45
CA LEU A 81 0.14 -9.81 9.01
C LEU A 81 -0.85 -8.65 9.17
N ASN A 82 -2.14 -8.90 8.93
CA ASN A 82 -3.22 -7.89 8.97
C ASN A 82 -3.96 -7.83 10.32
N ALA A 83 -3.41 -8.41 11.38
CA ALA A 83 -4.05 -8.39 12.70
C ALA A 83 -3.69 -7.11 13.48
N GLY A 84 -4.65 -6.24 13.77
CA GLY A 84 -4.37 -4.97 14.46
C GLY A 84 -3.66 -3.97 13.55
N ASP A 85 -2.95 -3.00 14.13
CA ASP A 85 -2.38 -1.84 13.41
C ASP A 85 -1.53 -2.21 12.18
N ASP A 86 -1.98 -1.77 11.00
CA ASP A 86 -1.26 -1.92 9.74
C ASP A 86 -0.05 -0.99 9.60
N THR A 87 -0.05 0.14 10.32
CA THR A 87 0.84 1.28 10.17
C THR A 87 1.63 1.62 11.44
N PRO A 88 2.38 0.66 12.01
CA PRO A 88 3.00 0.83 13.32
C PRO A 88 4.06 1.95 13.35
N GLY A 89 4.04 2.70 14.45
CA GLY A 89 5.07 3.67 14.80
C GLY A 89 5.00 4.95 13.97
N ASP A 90 6.18 5.53 13.70
CA ASP A 90 6.32 6.85 13.08
C ASP A 90 6.65 6.76 11.56
N THR A 91 6.54 5.57 10.95
CA THR A 91 6.74 5.41 9.51
C THR A 91 5.62 6.12 8.74
N ALA A 92 5.97 6.89 7.71
CA ALA A 92 5.02 7.46 6.78
C ALA A 92 4.65 6.45 5.69
N TYR A 93 3.38 6.04 5.61
CA TYR A 93 2.91 5.03 4.66
C TYR A 93 2.26 5.65 3.43
N PHE A 94 2.66 5.18 2.26
CA PHE A 94 2.16 5.63 0.96
C PHE A 94 1.70 4.44 0.12
N SER A 95 0.54 4.58 -0.53
CA SER A 95 0.07 3.68 -1.58
C SER A 95 0.05 4.39 -2.92
N VAL A 96 0.61 3.74 -3.93
CA VAL A 96 0.59 4.15 -5.34
C VAL A 96 0.07 2.97 -6.15
N ARG A 97 -0.90 3.20 -7.03
CA ARG A 97 -1.43 2.14 -7.89
C ARG A 97 -2.03 2.68 -9.17
N SER A 98 -2.16 1.82 -10.15
CA SER A 98 -3.04 2.06 -11.29
C SER A 98 -4.51 2.01 -10.88
N ALA A 99 -5.38 2.65 -11.66
CA ALA A 99 -6.82 2.53 -11.49
C ALA A 99 -7.34 1.10 -11.70
N ARG A 100 -6.62 0.24 -12.43
CA ARG A 100 -7.06 -1.12 -12.79
C ARG A 100 -6.41 -2.24 -11.99
N GLU A 101 -5.65 -1.90 -10.95
CA GLU A 101 -5.11 -2.88 -10.00
C GLU A 101 -6.24 -3.73 -9.38
N TRP A 102 -5.98 -5.02 -9.16
CA TRP A 102 -6.97 -5.92 -8.56
C TRP A 102 -7.15 -5.69 -7.07
N THR A 103 -6.20 -5.01 -6.44
CA THR A 103 -6.23 -4.62 -5.04
C THR A 103 -6.03 -3.11 -4.94
N ASP A 104 -6.66 -2.46 -3.97
CA ASP A 104 -6.56 -1.00 -3.84
C ASP A 104 -5.34 -0.52 -3.04
N GLY A 105 -4.56 -1.44 -2.48
CA GLY A 105 -3.35 -1.18 -1.70
C GLY A 105 -3.59 -0.41 -0.41
N ARG A 106 -4.84 -0.35 0.08
CA ARG A 106 -5.15 0.33 1.32
C ARG A 106 -4.57 -0.42 2.53
N LEU A 107 -4.15 0.38 3.50
CA LEU A 107 -3.91 -0.03 4.88
C LEU A 107 -4.95 0.69 5.77
N ASP A 108 -5.30 0.07 6.89
CA ASP A 108 -5.85 0.82 8.02
C ASP A 108 -4.76 1.69 8.68
N GLY A 109 -5.15 2.50 9.65
CA GLY A 109 -4.31 3.52 10.22
C GLY A 109 -3.95 4.62 9.22
N GLY A 110 -2.77 5.22 9.40
CA GLY A 110 -2.35 6.43 8.72
C GLY A 110 -1.67 6.15 7.37
N GLN A 111 -2.34 6.46 6.26
CA GLN A 111 -1.80 6.23 4.92
C GLN A 111 -2.11 7.40 3.97
N CYS A 112 -1.10 7.89 3.24
CA CYS A 112 -1.31 8.71 2.05
C CYS A 112 -1.61 7.81 0.85
N ARG A 113 -2.82 7.94 0.31
CA ARG A 113 -3.30 7.19 -0.86
C ARG A 113 -3.14 8.07 -2.10
N MET A 114 -2.06 7.86 -2.84
CA MET A 114 -1.82 8.60 -4.08
C MET A 114 -2.94 8.31 -5.07
N THR A 115 -3.38 9.35 -5.78
CA THR A 115 -4.47 9.24 -6.76
C THR A 115 -4.13 8.13 -7.76
N PRO A 116 -5.02 7.14 -7.96
CA PRO A 116 -4.79 6.09 -8.92
C PRO A 116 -4.61 6.71 -10.30
N PHE A 117 -3.53 6.35 -10.99
CA PHE A 117 -3.30 6.89 -12.32
C PHE A 117 -4.14 6.13 -13.35
N PRO A 118 -4.64 6.81 -14.40
CA PRO A 118 -5.37 6.16 -15.48
C PRO A 118 -4.44 5.20 -16.20
N SER A 119 -4.93 3.99 -16.47
CA SER A 119 -4.14 2.95 -17.12
C SER A 119 -4.53 2.79 -18.60
N LEU A 120 -3.58 2.30 -19.41
CA LEU A 120 -3.78 2.06 -20.84
C LEU A 120 -4.02 0.57 -21.15
N GLY A 121 -3.76 -0.34 -20.20
CA GLY A 121 -3.81 -1.79 -20.39
C GLY A 121 -4.84 -2.51 -19.50
N ASN A 122 -4.76 -3.82 -19.43
CA ASN A 122 -5.48 -4.57 -18.40
C ASN A 122 -4.68 -4.54 -17.09
N GLY A 123 -5.34 -4.74 -15.95
CA GLY A 123 -4.72 -4.60 -14.61
C GLY A 123 -3.38 -5.33 -14.45
N GLY A 124 -3.17 -6.47 -15.13
CA GLY A 124 -1.90 -7.21 -15.06
C GLY A 124 -0.71 -6.60 -15.83
N VAL A 125 -0.96 -6.03 -17.03
CA VAL A 125 0.09 -5.31 -17.77
C VAL A 125 0.46 -4.03 -17.05
N ASP A 126 -0.55 -3.31 -16.54
CA ASP A 126 -0.34 -2.08 -15.77
C ASP A 126 0.46 -2.38 -14.50
N HIS A 127 0.07 -3.41 -13.75
CA HIS A 127 0.76 -3.87 -12.54
C HIS A 127 2.25 -4.10 -12.77
N THR A 128 2.63 -4.77 -13.86
CA THR A 128 4.04 -5.06 -14.16
C THR A 128 4.85 -3.79 -14.46
N LEU A 129 4.23 -2.82 -15.14
CA LEU A 129 4.92 -1.61 -15.61
C LEU A 129 4.91 -0.47 -14.59
N GLU A 130 4.02 -0.50 -13.61
CA GLU A 130 3.84 0.52 -12.58
C GLU A 130 5.15 1.17 -12.08
N PRO A 131 6.19 0.42 -11.64
CA PRO A 131 7.40 1.01 -11.07
C PRO A 131 8.24 1.83 -12.05
N VAL A 132 8.00 1.69 -13.35
CA VAL A 132 8.77 2.39 -14.41
C VAL A 132 7.96 3.45 -15.12
N LEU A 133 6.68 3.62 -14.77
CA LEU A 133 5.85 4.67 -15.37
C LEU A 133 6.23 6.05 -14.82
N PRO A 134 6.41 7.07 -15.68
CA PRO A 134 6.78 8.42 -15.23
C PRO A 134 5.86 8.99 -14.15
N VAL A 135 4.55 8.78 -14.27
CA VAL A 135 3.57 9.23 -13.27
C VAL A 135 3.78 8.60 -11.90
N VAL A 136 4.16 7.33 -11.84
CA VAL A 136 4.47 6.62 -10.59
C VAL A 136 5.79 7.11 -10.02
N LEU A 137 6.81 7.30 -10.86
CA LEU A 137 8.09 7.86 -10.43
C LEU A 137 7.95 9.26 -9.82
N ASP A 138 7.08 10.09 -10.38
CA ASP A 138 6.79 11.41 -9.82
C ASP A 138 6.06 11.32 -8.47
N GLN A 139 5.08 10.42 -8.33
CA GLN A 139 4.43 10.17 -7.03
C GLN A 139 5.40 9.62 -5.98
N VAL A 140 6.31 8.73 -6.36
CA VAL A 140 7.37 8.22 -5.49
C VAL A 140 8.30 9.36 -5.05
N ARG A 141 8.71 10.25 -5.96
CA ARG A 141 9.52 11.43 -5.62
C ARG A 141 8.80 12.36 -4.64
N THR A 142 7.51 12.61 -4.85
CA THR A 142 6.68 13.39 -3.91
C THR A 142 6.64 12.75 -2.53
N ALA A 143 6.41 11.44 -2.45
CA ALA A 143 6.40 10.71 -1.18
C ALA A 143 7.77 10.73 -0.48
N LEU A 144 8.86 10.59 -1.23
CA LEU A 144 10.24 10.69 -0.71
C LEU A 144 10.53 12.09 -0.14
N ALA A 145 9.99 13.15 -0.75
CA ALA A 145 10.06 14.51 -0.20
C ALA A 145 9.24 14.68 1.10
N GLY A 146 8.37 13.73 1.43
CA GLY A 146 7.47 13.78 2.59
C GLY A 146 6.12 14.43 2.31
N ASP A 147 5.77 14.61 1.04
CA ASP A 147 4.52 15.21 0.62
C ASP A 147 3.50 14.16 0.21
N CYS A 148 2.22 14.49 0.38
CA CYS A 148 1.09 13.68 -0.09
C CYS A 148 0.32 14.44 -1.17
N ALA A 149 0.48 14.03 -2.43
CA ALA A 149 -0.31 14.54 -3.56
C ALA A 149 -1.67 13.83 -3.71
N GLY A 150 -1.96 12.87 -2.83
CA GLY A 150 -3.18 12.09 -2.80
C GLY A 150 -4.12 12.48 -1.67
N GLU A 151 -4.88 11.50 -1.21
CA GLU A 151 -5.76 11.62 -0.06
C GLU A 151 -5.14 10.94 1.15
N TYR A 152 -4.98 11.67 2.24
CA TYR A 152 -4.61 11.06 3.51
C TYR A 152 -5.85 10.44 4.17
N ALA A 153 -5.71 9.19 4.61
CA ALA A 153 -6.71 8.47 5.37
C ALA A 153 -6.10 8.01 6.70
N GLY A 154 -6.92 8.07 7.75
CA GLY A 154 -6.65 7.54 9.09
C GLY A 154 -7.76 6.55 9.43
N ASP A 155 -7.81 5.44 8.69
CA ASP A 155 -8.90 4.47 8.79
C ASP A 155 -8.77 3.66 10.11
N PRO A 156 -9.84 3.43 10.89
CA PRO A 156 -9.72 2.65 12.12
C PRO A 156 -9.28 1.20 11.88
N ASP A 157 -8.58 0.59 12.83
CA ASP A 157 -8.13 -0.80 12.73
C ASP A 157 -9.27 -1.77 12.35
N GLY A 158 -9.01 -2.62 11.36
CA GLY A 158 -9.92 -3.67 10.90
C GLY A 158 -11.04 -3.22 9.97
N VAL A 159 -11.10 -1.95 9.54
CA VAL A 159 -12.08 -1.51 8.52
C VAL A 159 -11.65 -1.86 7.09
N VAL A 160 -10.34 -2.05 6.87
CA VAL A 160 -9.80 -2.56 5.61
C VAL A 160 -9.69 -4.08 5.73
N THR A 161 -10.15 -4.79 4.72
CA THR A 161 -10.17 -6.26 4.66
C THR A 161 -9.86 -6.72 3.24
N SER A 162 -9.65 -8.02 3.04
CA SER A 162 -9.58 -8.58 1.68
C SER A 162 -10.81 -8.20 0.86
N ASP A 163 -12.00 -8.35 1.43
CA ASP A 163 -13.25 -8.17 0.69
C ASP A 163 -13.50 -6.71 0.29
N THR A 164 -13.03 -5.77 1.12
CA THR A 164 -13.20 -4.33 0.86
C THR A 164 -12.07 -3.70 0.05
N SER A 165 -10.94 -4.41 -0.12
CA SER A 165 -9.78 -3.91 -0.89
C SER A 165 -9.68 -4.51 -2.30
N LEU A 166 -10.45 -5.56 -2.59
CA LEU A 166 -10.42 -6.24 -3.88
C LEU A 166 -11.29 -5.55 -4.93
N PHE A 167 -10.79 -5.55 -6.16
CA PHE A 167 -11.46 -5.08 -7.37
C PHE A 167 -12.06 -3.67 -7.24
N PRO A 168 -11.26 -2.64 -6.88
CA PRO A 168 -11.75 -1.27 -6.67
C PRO A 168 -12.41 -0.64 -7.90
N SER A 169 -12.13 -1.19 -9.09
CA SER A 169 -12.73 -0.77 -10.37
C SER A 169 -13.73 -1.80 -10.92
N GLY A 170 -14.22 -2.70 -10.08
CA GLY A 170 -15.08 -3.82 -10.46
C GLY A 170 -14.30 -5.05 -10.92
N VAL A 171 -15.00 -6.18 -11.06
CA VAL A 171 -14.41 -7.46 -11.48
C VAL A 171 -14.12 -7.39 -12.98
N PRO A 172 -12.87 -7.60 -13.43
CA PRO A 172 -12.49 -7.50 -14.85
C PRO A 172 -13.17 -8.52 -15.79
N PHE A 173 -13.89 -9.50 -15.22
CA PHE A 173 -14.52 -10.61 -15.92
C PHE A 173 -16.06 -10.54 -15.91
N GLY A 174 -16.64 -9.42 -15.47
CA GLY A 174 -18.07 -9.13 -15.59
C GLY A 174 -18.48 -8.72 -17.01
#